data_AF-A0A4P5SMX1-F1
#
_entry.id   AF-A0A4P5SMX1-F1
#
_cell.length_a   1.000
_cell.length_b   1.000
_cell.length_c   1.000
_cell.angle_alpha   90.00
_cell.angle_beta   90.00
_cell.angle_gamma   90.00
#
_symmetry.space_group_name_H-M   'P 1'
#
loop_
_entity.id
_entity.type
_entity.pdbx_description
1 polymer ?
#
loop_
_entity_poly.entity_id
_entity_poly.type
_entity_poly.pdbx_seq_one_letter_code
_entity_poly.pdbx_strand_id
1 'polypeptide(L)'
;MKVKSLKRSSKKEIASLFDRWNTSLKGGDPDQVVKNYAKNSILLATLANKPRLTVAQKKSYFKFFLANKSAGKINSRKIEVGYDTAVDAGIYTFTFAKTKAVVKARYTFTYRLYKNKWLITSHHSSRMPEDS
;
A
#
# COMPACT_ATOMS: atom_id res chain seq x y z
N MET A 1 28.28 8.24 -26.00
CA MET A 1 27.42 8.18 -24.79
C MET A 1 26.53 6.95 -24.88
N LYS A 2 26.54 6.04 -23.88
CA LYS A 2 25.61 4.90 -23.85
C LYS A 2 24.27 5.38 -23.33
N VAL A 3 23.23 5.33 -24.17
CA VAL A 3 21.85 5.53 -23.72
C VAL A 3 21.54 4.38 -22.75
N LYS A 4 21.31 4.71 -21.47
CA LYS A 4 20.85 3.72 -20.49
C LYS A 4 19.47 3.25 -20.94
N SER A 5 19.39 2.01 -21.41
CA SER A 5 18.10 1.37 -21.68
C SER A 5 17.24 1.41 -20.41
N LEU A 6 16.17 2.19 -20.44
CA LEU A 6 15.19 2.27 -19.37
C LEU A 6 14.36 0.97 -19.41
N LYS A 7 14.82 -0.05 -18.68
CA LYS A 7 14.07 -1.29 -18.51
C LYS A 7 12.83 -1.02 -17.65
N ARG A 8 11.65 -1.25 -18.23
CA ARG A 8 10.39 -1.22 -17.47
C ARG A 8 10.36 -2.39 -16.49
N SER A 9 9.90 -2.14 -15.26
CA SER A 9 9.61 -3.20 -14.30
C SER A 9 8.51 -4.13 -14.83
N SER A 10 8.50 -5.37 -14.37
CA SER A 10 7.43 -6.31 -14.72
C SER A 10 6.20 -6.11 -13.84
N LYS A 11 5.02 -6.52 -14.32
CA LYS A 11 3.81 -6.57 -13.49
C LYS A 11 4.00 -7.44 -12.24
N LYS A 12 4.77 -8.54 -12.35
CA LYS A 12 5.11 -9.41 -11.20
C LYS A 12 5.96 -8.70 -10.15
N GLU A 13 6.89 -7.85 -10.58
CA GLU A 13 7.71 -7.03 -9.68
C GLU A 13 6.87 -5.98 -8.96
N ILE A 14 5.93 -5.32 -9.65
CA ILE A 14 5.03 -4.36 -9.00
C ILE A 14 4.07 -5.07 -8.03
N ALA A 15 3.57 -6.25 -8.41
CA ALA A 15 2.71 -7.07 -7.56
C ALA A 15 3.36 -7.43 -6.21
N SER A 16 4.67 -7.71 -6.19
CA SER A 16 5.40 -8.08 -4.97
C SER A 16 5.61 -6.91 -4.01
N LEU A 17 5.41 -5.66 -4.45
CA LEU A 17 5.46 -4.48 -3.58
C LEU A 17 4.33 -4.51 -2.55
N PHE A 18 3.16 -5.04 -2.91
CA PHE A 18 2.10 -5.31 -1.95
C PHE A 18 2.52 -6.37 -0.93
N ASP A 19 3.17 -7.45 -1.37
CA ASP A 19 3.60 -8.52 -0.46
C ASP A 19 4.64 -8.00 0.55
N ARG A 20 5.59 -7.18 0.09
CA ARG A 20 6.54 -6.45 0.94
C ARG A 20 5.81 -5.57 1.96
N TRP A 21 4.84 -4.77 1.52
CA TRP A 21 4.05 -3.90 2.41
C TRP A 21 3.22 -4.73 3.41
N ASN A 22 2.55 -5.78 2.97
CA ASN A 22 1.73 -6.66 3.80
C ASN A 22 2.59 -7.45 4.81
N THR A 23 3.82 -7.81 4.44
CA THR A 23 4.80 -8.42 5.36
C THR A 23 5.19 -7.43 6.46
N SER A 24 5.39 -6.15 6.13
CA SER A 24 5.64 -5.13 7.15
C SER A 24 4.46 -4.95 8.12
N LEU A 25 3.22 -5.17 7.67
CA LEU A 25 2.07 -5.22 8.58
C LEU A 25 2.15 -6.39 9.55
N LYS A 26 2.48 -7.59 9.06
CA LYS A 26 2.60 -8.79 9.90
C LYS A 26 3.70 -8.64 10.96
N GLY A 27 4.75 -7.88 10.67
CA GLY A 27 5.82 -7.58 11.62
C GLY A 27 5.41 -6.67 12.79
N GLY A 28 4.27 -5.99 12.73
CA GLY A 28 3.73 -5.20 13.85
C GLY A 28 4.46 -3.88 14.15
N ASP A 29 5.52 -3.54 13.43
CA ASP A 29 6.27 -2.28 13.58
C ASP A 29 5.80 -1.23 12.56
N PRO A 30 5.11 -0.15 12.99
CA PRO A 30 4.64 0.89 12.08
C PRO A 30 5.78 1.63 11.36
N ASP A 31 7.02 1.64 11.90
CA ASP A 31 8.18 2.19 11.21
C ASP A 31 8.53 1.39 9.96
N GLN A 32 8.45 0.05 10.01
CA GLN A 32 8.66 -0.76 8.79
C GLN A 32 7.57 -0.53 7.76
N VAL A 33 6.33 -0.29 8.19
CA VAL A 33 5.23 -0.01 7.27
C VAL A 33 5.47 1.31 6.54
N VAL A 34 5.79 2.39 7.26
CA VAL A 34 6.00 3.71 6.65
C VAL A 34 7.26 3.79 5.77
N LYS A 35 8.26 2.90 5.95
CA LYS A 35 9.42 2.77 5.05
C LYS A 35 9.08 2.38 3.61
N ASN A 36 7.86 1.90 3.37
CA ASN A 36 7.33 1.64 2.03
C ASN A 36 6.82 2.91 1.33
N TYR A 37 6.64 4.01 2.05
CA TYR A 37 6.04 5.24 1.56
C TYR A 37 7.12 6.26 1.19
N ALA A 38 6.89 7.01 0.11
CA ALA A 38 7.72 8.15 -0.24
C ALA A 38 7.53 9.28 0.79
N LYS A 39 8.55 10.15 0.94
CA LYS A 39 8.54 11.28 1.91
C LYS A 39 7.29 12.17 1.74
N ASN A 40 6.94 12.50 0.50
CA ASN A 40 5.80 13.37 0.14
C ASN A 40 4.59 12.57 -0.35
N SER A 41 4.32 11.41 0.25
CA SER A 41 3.19 10.54 -0.13
C SER A 41 1.88 10.92 0.58
N ILE A 42 0.76 10.44 0.04
CA ILE A 42 -0.57 10.54 0.68
C ILE A 42 -1.12 9.16 1.02
N LEU A 43 -1.79 9.07 2.17
CA LEU A 43 -2.62 7.93 2.53
C LEU A 43 -4.04 8.41 2.84
N LEU A 44 -4.99 7.90 2.08
CA LEU A 44 -6.44 8.00 2.29
C LEU A 44 -6.91 6.63 2.79
N ALA A 45 -7.14 6.52 4.09
CA ALA A 45 -7.33 5.25 4.75
C ALA A 45 -8.81 4.95 5.03
N THR A 46 -9.18 3.66 5.03
CA THR A 46 -10.57 3.20 5.22
C THR A 46 -11.20 3.64 6.54
N LEU A 47 -10.40 3.75 7.60
CA LEU A 47 -10.86 3.99 8.98
C LEU A 47 -10.51 5.40 9.48
N ALA A 48 -10.21 6.35 8.58
CA ALA A 48 -9.87 7.72 8.99
C ALA A 48 -10.33 8.75 7.96
N ASN A 49 -11.15 9.71 8.41
CA ASN A 49 -11.58 10.85 7.59
C ASN A 49 -10.42 11.78 7.22
N LYS A 50 -9.42 11.91 8.11
CA LYS A 50 -8.27 12.79 7.90
C LYS A 50 -7.20 12.13 7.01
N PRO A 51 -6.83 12.73 5.87
CA PRO A 51 -5.68 12.30 5.06
C PRO A 51 -4.38 12.29 5.87
N ARG A 52 -3.51 11.31 5.60
CA ARG A 52 -2.18 11.23 6.23
C ARG A 52 -1.12 11.67 5.23
N LEU A 53 -0.62 12.89 5.42
CA LEU A 53 0.30 13.56 4.50
C LEU A 53 1.76 13.44 4.96
N THR A 54 2.00 13.35 6.28
CA THR A 54 3.36 13.22 6.83
C THR A 54 3.69 11.79 7.24
N VAL A 55 4.97 11.48 7.41
CA VAL A 55 5.43 10.18 7.93
C VAL A 55 4.85 9.93 9.33
N ALA A 56 4.88 10.93 10.21
CA ALA A 56 4.33 10.83 11.57
C ALA A 56 2.82 10.52 11.56
N GLN A 57 2.05 11.17 10.69
CA GLN A 57 0.61 10.93 10.55
C GLN A 57 0.30 9.51 10.06
N LYS A 58 1.11 8.97 9.12
CA LYS A 58 0.99 7.58 8.65
C LYS A 58 1.40 6.60 9.74
N LYS A 59 2.49 6.86 10.47
CA LYS A 59 2.94 6.03 11.60
C LYS A 59 1.87 5.93 12.69
N SER A 60 1.27 7.06 13.05
CA SER A 60 0.15 7.12 13.99
C SER A 60 -1.04 6.26 13.53
N TYR A 61 -1.42 6.35 12.25
CA TYR A 61 -2.48 5.50 11.69
C TYR A 61 -2.12 4.01 11.77
N PHE A 62 -0.90 3.63 11.37
CA PHE A 62 -0.49 2.23 11.40
C PHE A 62 -0.32 1.69 12.82
N LYS A 63 0.04 2.50 13.82
CA LYS A 63 0.02 2.06 15.24
C LYS A 63 -1.36 1.55 15.65
N PHE A 64 -2.42 2.29 15.30
CA PHE A 64 -3.80 1.88 15.53
C PHE A 64 -4.19 0.65 14.69
N PHE A 65 -3.85 0.66 13.40
CA PHE A 65 -4.21 -0.41 12.48
C PHE A 65 -3.58 -1.76 12.88
N LEU A 66 -2.30 -1.75 13.24
CA LEU A 66 -1.52 -2.94 13.62
C LEU A 66 -1.92 -3.54 14.96
N ALA A 67 -2.49 -2.74 15.88
CA ALA A 67 -3.00 -3.23 17.16
C ALA A 67 -4.09 -4.30 17.00
N ASN A 68 -4.73 -4.39 15.82
CA ASN A 68 -5.75 -5.38 15.50
C ASN A 68 -5.19 -6.65 14.82
N LYS A 69 -3.86 -6.78 14.68
CA LYS A 69 -3.19 -7.92 14.00
C LYS A 69 -3.81 -8.20 12.62
N SER A 70 -3.80 -7.19 11.77
CA SER A 70 -4.39 -7.22 10.43
C SER A 70 -3.48 -7.92 9.41
N ALA A 71 -4.06 -8.75 8.54
CA ALA A 71 -3.38 -9.29 7.36
C ALA A 71 -4.26 -9.11 6.10
N GLY A 72 -3.67 -8.62 5.02
CA GLY A 72 -4.36 -8.40 3.75
C GLY A 72 -4.20 -9.56 2.76
N LYS A 73 -5.22 -9.82 1.96
CA LYS A 73 -5.20 -10.72 0.79
C LYS A 73 -5.78 -9.99 -0.43
N ILE A 74 -5.08 -10.05 -1.56
CA ILE A 74 -5.59 -9.53 -2.83
C ILE A 74 -6.68 -10.46 -3.35
N ASN A 75 -7.84 -9.91 -3.71
CA ASN A 75 -8.93 -10.63 -4.36
C ASN A 75 -8.89 -10.44 -5.87
N SER A 76 -8.65 -9.21 -6.33
CA SER A 76 -8.49 -8.87 -7.74
C SER A 76 -7.51 -7.72 -7.90
N ARG A 77 -6.86 -7.65 -9.07
CA ARG A 77 -5.80 -6.68 -9.33
C ARG A 77 -5.72 -6.32 -10.81
N LYS A 78 -5.50 -5.04 -11.09
CA LYS A 78 -5.03 -4.51 -12.37
C LYS A 78 -3.75 -3.71 -12.14
N ILE A 79 -2.72 -3.99 -12.94
CA ILE A 79 -1.42 -3.31 -12.86
C ILE A 79 -1.14 -2.59 -14.16
N GLU A 80 -0.80 -1.32 -14.05
CA GLU A 80 -0.21 -0.50 -15.10
C GLU A 80 1.24 -0.14 -14.71
N VAL A 81 2.17 -0.26 -15.66
CA VAL A 81 3.59 -0.04 -15.40
C VAL A 81 4.15 0.96 -16.41
N GLY A 82 4.66 2.08 -15.89
CA GLY A 82 5.42 3.07 -16.62
C GLY A 82 6.93 2.78 -16.57
N TYR A 83 7.75 3.79 -16.84
CA TYR A 83 9.21 3.67 -16.74
C TYR A 83 9.69 3.69 -15.29
N ASP A 84 9.29 4.72 -14.55
CA ASP A 84 9.64 4.94 -13.15
C ASP A 84 8.39 5.03 -12.24
N THR A 85 7.20 4.78 -12.80
CA THR A 85 5.92 4.78 -12.08
C THR A 85 5.16 3.48 -12.28
N ALA A 86 4.25 3.17 -11.36
CA ALA A 86 3.30 2.08 -11.53
C ALA A 86 2.02 2.33 -10.74
N VAL A 87 0.93 1.71 -11.17
CA VAL A 87 -0.35 1.68 -10.46
C VAL A 87 -0.74 0.22 -10.24
N ASP A 88 -1.03 -0.14 -8.99
CA ASP A 88 -1.63 -1.41 -8.59
C ASP A 88 -2.95 -1.10 -7.91
N ALA A 89 -4.07 -1.46 -8.55
CA ALA A 89 -5.41 -1.18 -8.05
C ALA A 89 -6.29 -2.42 -8.14
N GLY A 90 -7.28 -2.52 -7.26
CA GLY A 90 -8.20 -3.64 -7.23
C GLY A 90 -8.94 -3.76 -5.91
N ILE A 91 -9.20 -5.01 -5.53
CA ILE A 91 -9.93 -5.35 -4.32
C ILE A 91 -9.05 -6.22 -3.44
N TYR A 92 -9.03 -5.91 -2.15
CA TYR A 92 -8.41 -6.76 -1.13
C TYR A 92 -9.36 -7.01 0.04
N THR A 93 -9.00 -7.98 0.85
CA THR A 93 -9.71 -8.32 2.09
C THR A 93 -8.70 -8.28 3.23
N PHE A 94 -9.04 -7.60 4.32
CA PHE A 94 -8.31 -7.65 5.58
C PHE A 94 -8.99 -8.58 6.57
N THR A 95 -8.21 -9.46 7.18
CA THR A 95 -8.62 -10.21 8.37
C THR A 95 -7.96 -9.61 9.60
N PHE A 96 -8.75 -9.24 10.60
CA PHE A 96 -8.29 -8.68 11.86
C PHE A 96 -8.31 -9.77 12.94
N ALA A 97 -7.15 -10.33 13.28
CA ALA A 97 -7.10 -11.52 14.13
C ALA A 97 -7.68 -11.30 15.54
N LYS A 98 -7.63 -10.06 16.06
CA LYS A 98 -8.16 -9.70 17.38
C LYS A 98 -9.69 -9.69 17.43
N THR A 99 -10.35 -9.17 16.39
CA THR A 99 -11.81 -9.01 16.35
C THR A 99 -12.51 -10.07 15.52
N LYS A 100 -11.75 -10.90 14.80
CA LYS A 100 -12.25 -11.83 13.76
C LYS A 100 -12.97 -11.15 12.60
N ALA A 101 -12.98 -9.81 12.56
CA ALA A 101 -13.59 -9.06 11.47
C ALA A 101 -12.87 -9.35 10.15
N VAL A 102 -13.65 -9.50 9.09
CA VAL A 102 -13.20 -9.65 7.71
C VAL A 102 -13.77 -8.48 6.93
N VAL A 103 -12.89 -7.63 6.39
CA VAL A 103 -13.30 -6.39 5.72
C VAL A 103 -12.79 -6.38 4.29
N LYS A 104 -13.73 -6.42 3.34
CA LYS A 104 -13.46 -6.25 1.91
C LYS A 104 -13.38 -4.76 1.58
N ALA A 105 -12.41 -4.38 0.76
CA ALA A 105 -12.16 -2.99 0.43
C ALA A 105 -11.51 -2.84 -0.95
N ARG A 106 -11.76 -1.69 -1.57
CA ARG A 106 -11.10 -1.26 -2.80
C ARG A 106 -9.78 -0.59 -2.44
N TYR A 107 -8.77 -0.77 -3.28
CA TYR A 107 -7.47 -0.15 -3.07
C TYR A 107 -6.88 0.43 -4.35
N THR A 108 -6.02 1.43 -4.18
CA THR A 108 -5.10 1.92 -5.20
C THR A 108 -3.78 2.25 -4.54
N PHE A 109 -2.70 1.60 -4.99
CA PHE A 109 -1.34 1.98 -4.72
C PHE A 109 -0.73 2.57 -5.99
N THR A 110 -0.21 3.79 -5.89
CA THR A 110 0.69 4.33 -6.90
C THR A 110 2.12 4.26 -6.38
N TYR A 111 3.05 3.91 -7.24
CA TYR A 111 4.46 3.78 -6.92
C TYR A 111 5.32 4.68 -7.80
N ARG A 112 6.46 5.13 -7.25
CA ARG A 112 7.55 5.70 -8.02
C ARG A 112 8.89 5.07 -7.62
N LEU A 113 9.77 4.86 -8.60
CA LEU A 113 11.11 4.33 -8.42
C LEU A 113 12.08 5.46 -8.05
N TYR A 114 12.61 5.46 -6.82
CA TYR A 114 13.62 6.41 -6.36
C TYR A 114 14.94 5.68 -6.09
N LYS A 115 16.00 6.01 -6.82
CA LYS A 115 17.36 5.43 -6.64
C LYS A 115 17.30 3.89 -6.43
N ASN A 116 16.59 3.20 -7.32
CA ASN A 116 16.35 1.75 -7.31
C ASN A 116 15.40 1.21 -6.22
N LYS A 117 14.67 2.06 -5.51
CA LYS A 117 13.66 1.65 -4.54
C LYS A 117 12.26 2.13 -4.94
N TRP A 118 11.36 1.19 -5.18
CA TRP A 118 9.93 1.48 -5.35
C TRP A 118 9.30 1.91 -4.03
N LEU A 119 8.71 3.11 -4.01
CA LEU A 119 8.01 3.68 -2.86
C LEU A 119 6.59 4.08 -3.25
N ILE A 120 5.65 3.91 -2.31
CA ILE A 120 4.25 4.31 -2.44
C ILE A 120 4.19 5.84 -2.45
N THR A 121 3.62 6.42 -3.52
CA THR A 121 3.37 7.86 -3.64
C THR A 121 1.95 8.24 -3.25
N SER A 122 0.98 7.38 -3.53
CA SER A 122 -0.41 7.49 -3.07
C SER A 122 -0.94 6.11 -2.69
N HIS A 123 -1.68 6.06 -1.59
CA HIS A 123 -2.47 4.90 -1.19
C HIS A 123 -3.88 5.37 -0.86
N HIS A 124 -4.86 4.89 -1.63
CA HIS A 124 -6.27 5.04 -1.31
C HIS A 124 -6.84 3.68 -0.96
N SER A 125 -7.47 3.57 0.20
CA SER A 125 -8.29 2.43 0.61
C SER A 125 -9.68 2.86 1.04
N SER A 126 -10.71 2.18 0.56
CA SER A 126 -12.10 2.47 0.89
C SER A 126 -12.93 1.19 1.00
N ARG A 127 -13.96 1.20 1.86
CA ARG A 127 -14.91 0.07 1.95
C ARG A 127 -15.61 -0.14 0.60
N MET A 128 -16.18 -1.32 0.44
CA MET A 128 -17.17 -1.52 -0.62
C MET A 128 -18.35 -0.56 -0.39
N PRO A 129 -18.83 0.15 -1.43
CA PRO A 129 -19.84 1.19 -1.27
C PRO A 129 -21.26 0.64 -1.05
N GLU A 130 -21.53 -0.62 -1.42
CA GLU A 130 -22.85 -1.25 -1.26
C GLU A 130 -22.98 -2.02 0.07
N ASP A 131 -21.88 -2.18 0.81
CA ASP A 131 -21.85 -2.88 2.11
C ASP A 131 -22.07 -1.90 3.29
N SER A 132 -22.62 -0.71 3.02
CA SER A 132 -22.80 0.38 4.00
C SER A 132 -24.21 0.93 4.03
#